data_AF-A0A7J4FAE7-F1
#
_entry.id   AF-A0A7J4FAE7-F1
#
_cell.length_a   1.000
_cell.length_b   1.000
_cell.length_c   1.000
_cell.angle_alpha   90.00
_cell.angle_beta   90.00
_cell.angle_gamma   90.00
#
_symmetry.space_group_name_H-M   'P 1'
#
loop_
_entity.id
_entity.type
_entity.pdbx_description
1 polymer ?
#
loop_
_entity_poly.entity_id
_entity_poly.type
_entity_poly.pdbx_seq_one_letter_code
_entity_poly.pdbx_strand_id
1 'polypeptide(L)'
;MSREGLLENRAFDGNHGVINHRIASRNPNNPTGLRLLNSYKRGLQRWLSLLRRLRRKKRPTVTREEFLRIKPLRNPGLGWEVREGGEVVVSIPRKKGRFIDFLSKFISAPKEKRIILDKVGSHVWRLCDGKHTAREIAETLHKEYKLTLEEAEASLNAYFAQLSKRGMLGFLLPSEVQARLREEMKAGKRRGLFRL
;
A
#
# COMPACT_ATOMS: atom_id res chain seq x y z
N MET A 1 52.54 27.00 50.05
CA MET A 1 52.20 25.58 49.77
C MET A 1 51.12 25.59 48.70
N SER A 2 51.52 25.76 47.43
CA SER A 2 51.57 24.73 46.36
C SER A 2 50.17 24.42 45.79
N ARG A 3 49.80 25.04 44.65
CA ARG A 3 49.92 24.60 43.23
C ARG A 3 48.88 23.54 42.84
N GLU A 4 47.86 23.89 42.05
CA GLU A 4 47.82 23.87 40.56
C GLU A 4 48.07 22.51 39.90
N GLY A 5 47.13 22.09 39.05
CA GLY A 5 47.48 21.53 37.74
C GLY A 5 47.15 20.05 37.46
N LEU A 6 46.28 19.89 36.46
CA LEU A 6 46.40 18.96 35.33
C LEU A 6 45.97 17.49 35.48
N LEU A 7 44.98 17.17 34.63
CA LEU A 7 44.95 16.07 33.66
C LEU A 7 45.63 14.75 34.06
N GLU A 8 44.82 13.71 34.25
CA GLU A 8 45.20 12.40 33.71
C GLU A 8 43.97 11.63 33.23
N ASN A 9 43.60 11.89 31.97
CA ASN A 9 43.06 10.85 31.12
C ASN A 9 44.14 9.76 30.99
N ARG A 10 43.97 8.61 31.65
CA ARG A 10 44.60 7.37 31.21
C ARG A 10 43.59 6.24 31.16
N ALA A 11 43.51 5.72 29.94
CA ALA A 11 42.90 4.47 29.56
C ALA A 11 43.31 3.30 30.47
N PHE A 12 42.33 2.48 30.85
CA PHE A 12 42.43 1.06 31.18
C PHE A 12 40.96 0.57 31.30
N ASP A 13 40.46 -0.45 30.62
CA ASP A 13 41.10 -1.43 29.76
C ASP A 13 40.05 -2.02 28.81
N GLY A 14 40.41 -2.17 27.54
CA GLY A 14 39.57 -2.64 26.44
C GLY A 14 39.32 -4.14 26.45
N ASN A 15 39.11 -4.77 27.61
CA ASN A 15 39.08 -6.22 27.73
C ASN A 15 37.72 -6.82 28.19
N HIS A 16 36.73 -6.01 28.57
CA HIS A 16 35.44 -6.53 29.05
C HIS A 16 34.50 -7.08 27.95
N GLY A 17 34.78 -6.78 26.67
CA GLY A 17 34.00 -7.29 25.54
C GLY A 17 34.41 -8.70 25.07
N VAL A 18 35.69 -9.04 25.18
CA VAL A 18 36.23 -10.29 24.61
C VAL A 18 36.13 -11.45 25.61
N ILE A 19 36.23 -11.16 26.91
CA ILE A 19 36.12 -12.17 27.97
C ILE A 19 34.72 -12.81 27.99
N ASN A 20 33.67 -12.04 27.68
CA ASN A 20 32.29 -12.53 27.73
C ASN A 20 31.92 -13.52 26.61
N HIS A 21 32.54 -13.43 25.43
CA HIS A 21 32.30 -14.41 24.36
C HIS A 21 32.93 -15.78 24.70
N ARG A 22 34.03 -15.79 25.46
CA ARG A 22 34.71 -17.03 25.87
C ARG A 22 33.95 -17.78 26.98
N ILE A 23 33.30 -17.06 27.90
CA ILE A 23 32.50 -17.64 28.98
C ILE A 23 31.20 -18.30 28.47
N ALA A 24 30.57 -17.72 27.43
CA ALA A 24 29.33 -18.26 26.87
C ALA A 24 29.50 -19.60 26.11
N SER A 25 30.72 -19.93 25.68
CA SER A 25 30.98 -21.16 24.89
C SER A 25 31.30 -22.41 25.73
N ARG A 26 31.54 -22.28 27.04
CA ARG A 26 32.01 -23.39 27.90
C ARG A 26 30.93 -24.09 28.72
N ASN A 27 29.72 -23.56 28.82
CA ASN A 27 28.64 -24.23 29.54
C ASN A 27 27.25 -23.82 28.99
N PRO A 28 26.51 -24.70 28.31
CA PRO A 28 25.19 -24.39 27.76
C PRO A 28 24.12 -24.15 28.83
N ASN A 29 24.40 -24.40 30.11
CA ASN A 29 23.46 -24.26 31.23
C ASN A 29 23.74 -23.07 32.17
N ASN A 30 24.55 -22.08 31.76
CA ASN A 30 24.77 -20.87 32.56
C ASN A 30 23.61 -19.86 32.39
N PRO A 31 22.74 -19.64 33.40
CA PRO A 31 21.55 -18.81 33.27
C PRO A 31 21.87 -17.32 33.00
N THR A 32 23.06 -16.86 33.40
CA THR A 32 23.51 -15.47 33.21
C THR A 32 23.87 -15.19 31.74
N GLY A 33 24.50 -16.15 31.06
CA GLY A 33 24.84 -16.04 29.63
C GLY A 33 23.62 -16.09 28.71
N LEU A 34 22.63 -16.92 29.04
CA LEU A 34 21.33 -16.99 28.37
C LEU A 34 20.54 -15.67 28.48
N ARG A 35 20.65 -14.97 29.63
CA ARG A 35 19.98 -13.67 29.87
C ARG A 35 20.56 -12.54 29.01
N LEU A 36 21.88 -12.51 28.85
CA LEU A 36 22.59 -11.55 28.00
C LEU A 36 22.31 -11.78 26.51
N LEU A 37 22.31 -13.04 26.05
CA LEU A 37 21.95 -13.40 24.67
C LEU A 37 20.49 -13.04 24.32
N ASN A 38 19.55 -13.23 25.26
CA ASN A 38 18.15 -12.84 25.06
C ASN A 38 17.92 -11.33 25.09
N SER A 39 18.76 -10.56 25.81
CA SER A 39 18.75 -9.09 25.73
C SER A 39 19.22 -8.62 24.36
N TYR A 40 20.30 -9.21 23.84
CA TYR A 40 20.87 -8.89 22.53
C TYR A 40 19.94 -9.26 21.37
N LYS A 41 19.29 -10.45 21.42
CA LYS A 41 18.29 -10.87 20.42
C LYS A 41 17.09 -9.93 20.35
N ARG A 42 16.60 -9.41 21.48
CA ARG A 42 15.47 -8.47 21.52
C ARG A 42 15.84 -7.07 21.01
N GLY A 43 17.05 -6.60 21.31
CA GLY A 43 17.60 -5.37 20.74
C GLY A 43 17.75 -5.45 19.22
N LEU A 44 18.30 -6.56 18.72
CA LEU A 44 18.47 -6.80 17.28
C LEU A 44 17.15 -6.93 16.54
N GLN A 45 16.13 -7.58 17.11
CA GLN A 45 14.79 -7.63 16.50
C GLN A 45 14.12 -6.25 16.44
N ARG A 46 14.24 -5.43 17.49
CA ARG A 46 13.74 -4.03 17.46
C ARG A 46 14.50 -3.20 16.44
N TRP A 47 15.83 -3.34 16.35
CA TRP A 47 16.68 -2.67 15.36
C TRP A 47 16.35 -3.09 13.92
N LEU A 48 16.16 -4.39 13.65
CA LEU A 48 15.69 -4.92 12.37
C LEU A 48 14.29 -4.39 12.00
N SER A 49 13.38 -4.27 12.98
CA SER A 49 12.05 -3.70 12.75
C SER A 49 12.08 -2.20 12.43
N LEU A 50 13.02 -1.45 13.04
CA LEU A 50 13.27 -0.03 12.76
C LEU A 50 13.88 0.16 11.37
N LEU A 51 14.86 -0.66 10.99
CA LEU A 51 15.42 -0.68 9.63
C LEU A 51 14.38 -1.05 8.56
N ARG A 52 13.47 -1.97 8.87
CA ARG A 52 12.38 -2.34 7.96
C ARG A 52 11.35 -1.22 7.82
N ARG A 53 11.11 -0.45 8.89
CA ARG A 53 10.24 0.74 8.91
C ARG A 53 10.83 1.92 8.14
N LEU A 54 12.16 2.07 8.14
CA LEU A 54 12.89 3.07 7.34
C LEU A 54 12.91 2.74 5.83
N ARG A 55 12.49 1.55 5.41
CA ARG A 55 12.55 1.07 4.02
C ARG A 55 11.18 1.04 3.33
N ARG A 56 10.27 1.94 3.69
CA ARG A 56 9.02 2.15 2.93
C ARG A 56 9.37 2.75 1.56
N LYS A 57 9.31 1.92 0.50
CA LYS A 57 9.38 2.41 -0.88
C LYS A 57 8.31 3.49 -1.06
N LYS A 58 8.70 4.72 -1.45
CA LYS A 58 7.73 5.74 -1.90
C LYS A 58 6.92 5.12 -3.04
N ARG A 59 5.60 5.12 -2.90
CA ARG A 59 4.72 4.74 -4.00
C ARG A 59 4.81 5.86 -5.04
N PRO A 60 4.79 5.55 -6.34
CA PRO A 60 4.65 6.57 -7.37
C PRO A 60 3.39 7.37 -7.07
N THR A 61 3.53 8.68 -6.95
CA THR A 61 2.40 9.58 -6.69
C THR A 61 2.00 10.22 -8.02
N VAL A 62 0.70 10.21 -8.31
CA VAL A 62 0.11 10.92 -9.44
C VAL A 62 -0.25 12.32 -8.97
N THR A 63 0.15 13.36 -9.71
CA THR A 63 -0.24 14.74 -9.36
C THR A 63 -1.71 14.98 -9.67
N ARG A 64 -2.28 16.08 -9.16
CA ARG A 64 -3.66 16.46 -9.45
C ARG A 64 -3.90 16.64 -10.96
N GLU A 65 -3.00 17.35 -11.64
CA GLU A 65 -3.09 17.64 -13.08
C GLU A 65 -2.97 16.36 -13.93
N GLU A 66 -2.21 15.39 -13.44
CA GLU A 66 -2.12 14.08 -14.07
C GLU A 66 -3.38 13.28 -13.87
N PHE A 67 -3.91 13.23 -12.64
CA PHE A 67 -5.17 12.58 -12.32
C PHE A 67 -6.30 13.07 -13.22
N LEU A 68 -6.43 14.39 -13.40
CA LEU A 68 -7.46 15.01 -14.22
C LEU A 68 -7.40 14.62 -15.70
N ARG A 69 -6.24 14.17 -16.20
CA ARG A 69 -6.04 13.71 -17.59
C ARG A 69 -6.26 12.20 -17.77
N ILE A 70 -6.40 11.45 -16.68
CA ILE A 70 -6.64 10.01 -16.74
C ILE A 70 -8.05 9.74 -17.26
N LYS A 71 -8.18 8.70 -18.08
CA LYS A 71 -9.50 8.18 -18.50
C LYS A 71 -9.84 6.90 -17.73
N PRO A 72 -10.87 6.90 -16.88
CA PRO A 72 -11.30 5.69 -16.17
C PRO A 72 -11.95 4.70 -17.12
N LEU A 73 -11.55 3.43 -17.03
CA LEU A 73 -12.07 2.35 -17.82
C LEU A 73 -12.58 1.23 -16.90
N ARG A 74 -13.86 0.90 -17.03
CA ARG A 74 -14.46 -0.24 -16.32
C ARG A 74 -13.76 -1.55 -16.68
N ASN A 75 -13.66 -2.46 -15.71
CA ASN A 75 -13.18 -3.80 -15.98
C ASN A 75 -14.19 -4.57 -16.86
N PRO A 76 -13.84 -4.95 -18.10
CA PRO A 76 -14.76 -5.62 -19.02
C PRO A 76 -15.16 -7.03 -18.56
N GLY A 77 -14.43 -7.63 -17.61
CA GLY A 77 -14.77 -8.90 -17.01
C GLY A 77 -15.87 -8.82 -15.93
N LEU A 78 -16.44 -7.65 -15.68
CA LEU A 78 -17.54 -7.46 -14.72
C LEU A 78 -18.86 -7.23 -15.46
N GLY A 79 -19.89 -7.99 -15.08
CA GLY A 79 -21.26 -7.68 -15.47
C GLY A 79 -21.78 -6.48 -14.68
N TRP A 80 -22.57 -5.63 -15.31
CA TRP A 80 -23.29 -4.57 -14.62
C TRP A 80 -24.61 -4.25 -15.33
N GLU A 81 -25.59 -3.80 -14.57
CA GLU A 81 -26.94 -3.47 -15.03
C GLU A 81 -27.43 -2.19 -14.36
N VAL A 82 -28.38 -1.50 -15.00
CA VAL A 82 -29.08 -0.34 -14.41
C VAL A 82 -30.46 -0.80 -13.97
N ARG A 83 -30.83 -0.52 -12.73
CA ARG A 83 -32.17 -0.81 -12.20
C ARG A 83 -33.16 0.30 -12.55
N GLU A 84 -34.45 0.03 -12.33
CA GLU A 84 -35.54 0.98 -12.57
C GLU A 84 -35.36 2.32 -11.82
N GLY A 85 -34.72 2.32 -10.64
CA GLY A 85 -34.39 3.54 -9.88
C GLY A 85 -33.15 4.31 -10.38
N GLY A 86 -32.49 3.83 -11.45
CA GLY A 86 -31.30 4.44 -12.02
C GLY A 86 -29.99 4.08 -11.30
N GLU A 87 -30.05 3.25 -10.26
CA GLU A 87 -28.86 2.71 -9.60
C GLU A 87 -28.19 1.64 -10.46
N VAL A 88 -26.87 1.64 -10.44
CA VAL A 88 -26.05 0.63 -11.09
C VAL A 88 -25.80 -0.52 -10.13
N VAL A 89 -25.99 -1.74 -10.60
CA VAL A 89 -25.57 -2.96 -9.91
C VAL A 89 -24.41 -3.60 -10.64
N VAL A 90 -23.30 -3.80 -9.93
CA VAL A 90 -22.09 -4.45 -10.46
C VAL A 90 -22.02 -5.88 -9.91
N SER A 91 -21.95 -6.86 -10.82
CA SER A 91 -21.79 -8.27 -10.53
C SER A 91 -20.31 -8.64 -10.57
N ILE A 92 -19.75 -8.96 -9.40
CA ILE A 92 -18.36 -9.39 -9.27
C ILE A 92 -18.31 -10.92 -9.23
N PRO A 93 -17.62 -11.57 -10.18
CA PRO A 93 -17.44 -13.01 -10.14
C PRO A 93 -16.59 -13.37 -8.93
N ARG A 94 -17.06 -14.33 -8.13
CA ARG A 94 -16.27 -14.82 -6.99
C ARG A 94 -15.07 -15.62 -7.53
N LYS A 95 -13.88 -15.37 -7.00
CA LYS A 95 -12.72 -16.23 -7.24
C LYS A 95 -13.03 -17.62 -6.66
N LYS A 96 -13.18 -18.62 -7.53
CA LYS A 96 -13.27 -20.03 -7.13
C LYS A 96 -11.97 -20.40 -6.43
N GLY A 97 -12.08 -20.85 -5.18
CA GLY A 97 -10.96 -21.37 -4.41
C GLY A 97 -11.28 -22.79 -4.02
N ARG A 98 -10.34 -23.74 -4.21
CA ARG A 98 -10.57 -25.17 -3.96
C ARG A 98 -11.19 -25.49 -2.59
N PHE A 99 -10.84 -24.72 -1.55
CA PHE A 99 -11.44 -24.83 -0.21
C PHE A 99 -12.87 -24.28 -0.10
N ILE A 100 -13.18 -23.21 -0.83
CA ILE A 100 -14.51 -22.57 -0.84
C ILE A 100 -15.49 -23.39 -1.67
N ASP A 101 -15.03 -24.01 -2.76
CA ASP A 101 -15.86 -24.90 -3.59
C ASP A 101 -16.30 -26.14 -2.81
N PHE A 102 -15.43 -26.70 -1.96
CA PHE A 102 -15.78 -27.82 -1.08
C PHE A 102 -16.87 -27.43 -0.05
N LEU A 103 -16.81 -26.22 0.51
CA LEU A 103 -17.81 -25.71 1.46
C LEU A 103 -19.12 -25.28 0.77
N SER A 104 -19.05 -24.86 -0.50
CA SER A 104 -20.24 -24.45 -1.30
C SER A 104 -21.18 -25.60 -1.65
N LYS A 105 -20.73 -26.86 -1.53
CA LYS A 105 -21.63 -28.02 -1.65
C LYS A 105 -22.57 -28.18 -0.45
N PHE A 106 -22.22 -27.61 0.71
CA PHE A 106 -23.04 -27.68 1.92
C PHE A 106 -23.87 -26.42 2.18
N ILE A 107 -23.53 -25.29 1.55
CA ILE A 107 -24.26 -24.03 1.68
C ILE A 107 -24.43 -23.47 0.27
N SER A 108 -25.66 -23.28 -0.19
CA SER A 108 -25.99 -22.70 -1.50
C SER A 108 -25.52 -21.24 -1.57
N ALA A 109 -24.21 -21.06 -1.74
CA ALA A 109 -23.57 -19.76 -1.73
C ALA A 109 -23.73 -19.13 -3.12
N PRO A 110 -24.24 -17.90 -3.23
CA PRO A 110 -24.40 -17.25 -4.52
C PRO A 110 -23.05 -17.15 -5.25
N LYS A 111 -23.08 -17.50 -6.54
CA LYS A 111 -21.91 -17.60 -7.43
C LYS A 111 -21.26 -16.23 -7.70
N GLU A 112 -22.01 -15.15 -7.49
CA GLU A 112 -21.61 -13.77 -7.77
C GLU A 112 -21.89 -12.87 -6.57
N LYS A 113 -21.02 -11.89 -6.35
CA LYS A 113 -21.26 -10.81 -5.39
C LYS A 113 -21.80 -9.60 -6.14
N ARG A 114 -23.06 -9.24 -5.86
CA ARG A 114 -23.67 -8.01 -6.39
C ARG A 114 -23.40 -6.84 -5.47
N ILE A 115 -22.97 -5.72 -6.03
CA ILE A 115 -22.77 -4.45 -5.31
C ILE A 115 -23.66 -3.41 -5.97
N ILE A 116 -24.55 -2.81 -5.19
CA ILE A 116 -25.37 -1.69 -5.63
C ILE A 116 -24.56 -0.41 -5.39
N LEU A 117 -24.41 0.41 -6.42
CA LEU A 117 -23.80 1.73 -6.31
C LEU A 117 -24.86 2.74 -5.89
N ASP A 118 -24.44 3.74 -5.12
CA ASP A 118 -25.25 4.90 -4.78
C ASP A 118 -25.57 5.74 -6.02
N LYS A 119 -26.47 6.73 -5.91
CA LYS A 119 -26.89 7.55 -7.05
C LYS A 119 -25.71 8.27 -7.72
N VAL A 120 -24.83 8.88 -6.91
CA VAL A 120 -23.64 9.60 -7.41
C VAL A 120 -22.64 8.61 -8.02
N GLY A 121 -22.32 7.53 -7.31
CA GLY A 121 -21.44 6.48 -7.82
C GLY A 121 -21.95 5.83 -9.10
N SER A 122 -23.26 5.65 -9.24
CA SER A 122 -23.92 5.13 -10.45
C SER A 122 -23.76 6.07 -11.63
N HIS A 123 -23.92 7.38 -11.40
CA HIS A 123 -23.67 8.41 -12.41
C HIS A 123 -22.21 8.35 -12.90
N VAL A 124 -21.25 8.40 -11.96
CA VAL A 124 -19.81 8.31 -12.27
C VAL A 124 -19.48 7.01 -13.01
N TRP A 125 -20.02 5.87 -12.55
CA TRP A 125 -19.77 4.57 -13.16
C TRP A 125 -20.17 4.51 -14.64
N ARG A 126 -21.29 5.15 -15.02
CA ARG A 126 -21.72 5.21 -16.42
C ARG A 126 -20.74 5.97 -17.30
N LEU A 127 -20.11 7.01 -16.76
CA LEU A 127 -19.10 7.82 -17.46
C LEU A 127 -17.70 7.15 -17.52
N CYS A 128 -17.47 6.06 -16.78
CA CYS A 128 -16.22 5.31 -16.79
C CYS A 128 -16.06 4.41 -18.04
N ASP A 129 -16.11 5.00 -19.23
CA ASP A 129 -16.09 4.32 -20.53
C ASP A 129 -14.72 4.32 -21.24
N GLY A 130 -13.69 4.92 -20.63
CA GLY A 130 -12.38 5.13 -21.23
C GLY A 130 -12.33 6.25 -22.27
N LYS A 131 -13.45 6.96 -22.50
CA LYS A 131 -13.52 8.12 -23.40
C LYS A 131 -13.44 9.42 -22.61
N HIS A 132 -14.22 9.51 -21.54
CA HIS A 132 -14.24 10.64 -20.63
C HIS A 132 -12.99 10.66 -19.75
N THR A 133 -12.51 11.86 -19.44
CA THR A 133 -11.43 12.14 -18.50
C THR A 133 -11.97 12.34 -17.09
N ALA A 134 -11.10 12.19 -16.09
CA ALA A 134 -11.47 12.50 -14.71
C ALA A 134 -11.91 13.97 -14.54
N ARG A 135 -11.33 14.91 -15.32
CA ARG A 135 -11.77 16.31 -15.35
C ARG A 135 -13.22 16.44 -15.80
N GLU A 136 -13.57 15.87 -16.95
CA GLU A 136 -14.93 15.95 -17.50
C GLU A 136 -15.96 15.36 -16.53
N ILE A 137 -15.60 14.24 -15.87
CA ILE A 137 -16.46 13.63 -14.86
C ILE A 137 -16.58 14.51 -13.61
N ALA A 138 -15.50 15.15 -13.16
CA ALA A 138 -15.57 16.08 -12.04
C ALA A 138 -16.43 17.32 -12.38
N GLU A 139 -16.36 17.80 -13.61
CA GLU A 139 -17.19 18.90 -14.10
C GLU A 139 -18.69 18.51 -14.19
N THR A 140 -19.01 17.26 -14.56
CA THR A 140 -20.40 16.79 -14.54
C THR A 140 -20.93 16.72 -13.11
N LEU A 141 -20.10 16.24 -12.17
CA LEU A 141 -20.45 16.21 -10.75
C LEU A 141 -20.65 17.61 -10.16
N HIS A 142 -19.78 18.57 -10.50
CA HIS A 142 -19.93 19.97 -10.12
C HIS A 142 -21.29 20.54 -10.57
N LYS A 143 -21.66 20.30 -11.83
CA LYS A 143 -22.91 20.81 -12.42
C LYS A 143 -24.16 20.13 -11.84
N GLU A 144 -24.15 18.80 -11.71
CA GLU A 144 -25.35 18.03 -11.33
C GLU A 144 -25.61 18.06 -9.82
N TYR A 145 -24.56 18.06 -9.01
CA TYR A 145 -24.68 17.95 -7.54
C TYR A 145 -24.33 19.26 -6.81
N LYS A 146 -24.10 20.37 -7.52
CA LYS A 146 -23.80 21.70 -6.97
C LYS A 146 -22.62 21.71 -5.97
N LEU A 147 -21.67 20.79 -6.14
CA LEU A 147 -20.43 20.74 -5.37
C LEU A 147 -19.47 21.81 -5.89
N THR A 148 -18.48 22.23 -5.11
CA THR A 148 -17.34 22.96 -5.70
C THR A 148 -16.52 22.03 -6.59
N LEU A 149 -15.76 22.58 -7.54
CA LEU A 149 -14.93 21.76 -8.43
C LEU A 149 -13.86 20.98 -7.64
N GLU A 150 -13.27 21.61 -6.62
CA GLU A 150 -12.24 20.99 -5.77
C GLU A 150 -12.80 19.82 -4.95
N GLU A 151 -14.00 19.98 -4.39
CA GLU A 151 -14.70 18.89 -3.69
C GLU A 151 -15.08 17.75 -4.63
N ALA A 152 -15.55 18.08 -5.84
CA ALA A 152 -15.91 17.09 -6.85
C ALA A 152 -14.69 16.24 -7.25
N GLU A 153 -13.56 16.88 -7.52
CA GLU A 153 -12.32 16.19 -7.87
C GLU A 153 -11.78 15.33 -6.71
N ALA A 154 -11.77 15.85 -5.49
CA ALA A 154 -11.31 15.11 -4.31
C ALA A 154 -12.18 13.88 -4.05
N SER A 155 -13.51 14.04 -4.13
CA SER A 155 -14.49 12.97 -3.98
C SER A 155 -14.34 11.93 -5.08
N LEU A 156 -14.17 12.37 -6.33
CA LEU A 156 -13.96 11.49 -7.48
C LEU A 156 -12.68 10.67 -7.33
N ASN A 157 -11.58 11.29 -6.90
CA ASN A 157 -10.32 10.60 -6.67
C ASN A 157 -10.44 9.54 -5.57
N ALA A 158 -11.11 9.86 -4.46
CA ALA A 158 -11.38 8.89 -3.39
C ALA A 158 -12.22 7.71 -3.90
N TYR A 159 -13.25 7.98 -4.70
CA TYR A 159 -14.10 6.95 -5.28
C TYR A 159 -13.35 6.05 -6.28
N PHE A 160 -12.55 6.64 -7.17
CA PHE A 160 -11.70 5.91 -8.11
C PHE A 160 -10.68 5.02 -7.39
N ALA A 161 -10.08 5.49 -6.31
CA ALA A 161 -9.19 4.68 -5.48
C ALA A 161 -9.92 3.48 -4.86
N GLN A 162 -11.17 3.65 -4.41
CA GLN A 162 -11.99 2.54 -3.88
C GLN A 162 -12.34 1.51 -4.96
N LEU A 163 -12.78 1.95 -6.14
CA LEU A 163 -13.13 1.05 -7.25
C LEU A 163 -11.91 0.30 -7.78
N SER A 164 -10.78 1.00 -7.92
CA SER A 164 -9.53 0.42 -8.38
C SER A 164 -8.96 -0.60 -7.39
N LYS A 165 -9.01 -0.30 -6.07
CA LYS A 165 -8.61 -1.26 -5.02
C LYS A 165 -9.41 -2.57 -5.07
N ARG A 166 -10.67 -2.50 -5.51
CA ARG A 166 -11.55 -3.66 -5.68
C ARG A 166 -11.41 -4.34 -7.04
N GLY A 167 -10.55 -3.84 -7.93
CA GLY A 167 -10.33 -4.37 -9.28
C GLY A 167 -11.47 -4.11 -10.25
N MET A 168 -12.34 -3.14 -9.94
CA MET A 168 -13.51 -2.81 -10.77
C MET A 168 -13.21 -1.73 -11.81
N LEU A 169 -12.20 -0.91 -11.56
CA LEU A 169 -11.83 0.22 -12.39
C LEU A 169 -10.33 0.22 -12.69
N GLY A 170 -10.01 0.36 -13.97
CA GLY A 170 -8.68 0.64 -14.49
C GLY A 170 -8.57 2.06 -15.03
N PHE A 171 -7.37 2.45 -15.44
CA PHE A 171 -7.06 3.80 -15.87
C PHE A 171 -6.21 3.78 -17.13
N LEU A 172 -6.63 4.55 -18.14
CA LEU A 172 -5.80 4.89 -19.29
C LEU A 172 -4.99 6.14 -18.94
N LEU A 173 -3.68 5.96 -18.89
CA LEU A 173 -2.74 7.02 -18.54
C LEU A 173 -2.20 7.67 -19.82
N PRO A 174 -1.98 9.00 -19.82
CA PRO A 174 -1.19 9.67 -20.86
C PRO A 174 0.19 9.01 -21.01
N SER A 175 0.73 9.02 -22.23
CA SER A 175 2.02 8.38 -22.58
C SER A 175 3.17 8.82 -21.68
N GLU A 176 3.22 10.11 -21.36
CA GLU A 176 4.31 10.72 -20.57
C GLU A 176 4.27 10.20 -19.13
N VAL A 177 3.06 10.17 -18.54
CA VAL A 177 2.82 9.65 -17.20
C VAL A 177 3.12 8.15 -17.15
N GLN A 178 2.69 7.40 -18.18
CA GLN A 178 2.95 5.97 -18.27
C GLN A 178 4.45 5.68 -18.35
N ALA A 179 5.21 6.43 -19.16
CA ALA A 179 6.65 6.27 -19.29
C ALA A 179 7.38 6.54 -17.96
N ARG A 180 7.06 7.67 -17.29
CA ARG A 180 7.67 8.02 -16.00
C ARG A 180 7.40 6.96 -14.94
N LEU A 181 6.15 6.54 -14.77
CA LEU A 181 5.78 5.52 -13.78
C LEU A 181 6.44 4.17 -14.06
N ARG A 182 6.58 3.78 -15.34
CA ARG A 182 7.31 2.56 -15.73
C ARG A 182 8.79 2.65 -15.36
N GLU A 183 9.45 3.78 -15.61
CA GLU A 183 10.85 3.98 -15.25
C GLU A 183 11.07 4.01 -13.73
N GLU A 184 10.21 4.68 -12.97
CA GLU A 184 10.23 4.65 -11.50
C GLU A 184 10.09 3.22 -10.95
N MET A 185 9.18 2.44 -11.53
CA MET A 185 8.99 1.03 -11.17
C MET A 185 10.23 0.18 -11.50
N LYS A 186 10.84 0.35 -12.69
CA LYS A 186 12.07 -0.34 -13.08
C LYS A 186 13.24 0.02 -12.16
N ALA A 187 13.42 1.30 -11.84
CA ALA A 187 14.45 1.79 -10.93
C ALA A 187 14.26 1.21 -9.51
N GLY A 188 13.02 1.14 -9.02
CA GLY A 188 12.68 0.52 -7.74
C GLY A 188 12.88 -1.01 -7.69
N LYS A 189 12.80 -1.69 -8.84
CA LYS A 189 13.10 -3.12 -8.99
C LYS A 189 14.61 -3.37 -9.06
N ARG A 190 15.36 -2.58 -9.86
CA ARG A 190 16.83 -2.63 -9.96
C ARG A 190 17.51 -2.38 -8.61
N ARG A 191 17.09 -1.35 -7.86
CA ARG A 191 17.58 -1.09 -6.49
C ARG A 191 17.29 -2.20 -5.48
N GLY A 192 16.33 -3.09 -5.77
CA GLY A 192 16.06 -4.28 -4.97
C GLY A 192 16.88 -5.50 -5.39
N LEU A 193 17.41 -5.52 -6.61
CA LEU A 193 18.15 -6.66 -7.19
C LEU A 193 19.66 -6.60 -6.92
N PHE A 194 20.24 -5.40 -6.74
CA PHE A 194 21.67 -5.18 -6.41
C PHE A 194 22.00 -5.38 -4.91
N ARG A 195 21.22 -6.17 -4.17
CA ARG A 195 21.50 -6.57 -2.78
C ARG A 195 21.13 -8.04 -2.61
N LEU A 196 21.92 -8.91 -3.23
CA LEU A 196 22.10 -10.32 -2.86
C LEU A 196 23.59 -10.55 -2.67
#